data_AF-A0A9N9ZM08-F1
#
_entry.id   AF-A0A9N9ZM08-F1
#
_cell.length_a   1.000
_cell.length_b   1.000
_cell.length_c   1.000
_cell.angle_alpha   90.00
_cell.angle_beta   90.00
_cell.angle_gamma   90.00
#
_symmetry.space_group_name_H-M   'P 1'
#
loop_
_entity.id
_entity.type
_entity.pdbx_description
1 polymer ?
#
loop_
_entity_poly.entity_id
_entity_poly.type
_entity_poly.pdbx_seq_one_letter_code
_entity_poly.pdbx_strand_id
1 'polypeptide(L)'
;MKLFEDARDGAVESIGATARFTPSKLPTHREMLRLLRENPEDSITIVAIGPLTNVALAAAEDPETFIRVREVVVMGGAVHCEGNVTPVAEFNCYAEPVAFPSPSSTMSSLHIRSSNLPSYPLNLPRRLELTLAPLDIILSYVMTKSYFEQQIKPHVEAGSPLALWASSFIMATFDQIASLQANDKEPELALHDPLTIWHAMTRDQGGWETTIKPEDLRVETTGEWTRGMHIVDKRNRKIADDGSTLTRVGSEATDNILGDDMGWLNPSKGNRIKPLIKSPGADLFREHWMQRVFG
;
A
#
# COMPACT_ATOMS: atom_id res chain seq x y z
N MET A 1 -35.00 10.84 -11.86
CA MET A 1 -34.71 11.81 -10.79
C MET A 1 -33.25 12.22 -10.96
N LYS A 2 -33.01 13.35 -11.63
CA LYS A 2 -31.68 13.88 -11.99
C LYS A 2 -31.18 14.77 -10.85
N LEU A 3 -30.01 14.48 -10.27
CA LEU A 3 -29.53 15.14 -9.05
C LEU A 3 -28.50 16.25 -9.28
N PHE A 4 -28.24 16.68 -10.53
CA PHE A 4 -27.12 17.60 -10.80
C PHE A 4 -27.33 18.64 -11.93
N GLU A 5 -28.56 18.98 -12.35
CA GLU A 5 -28.73 19.94 -13.46
C GLU A 5 -29.10 21.39 -13.08
N ASP A 6 -29.55 21.70 -11.87
CA ASP A 6 -30.09 23.04 -11.55
C ASP A 6 -29.30 23.82 -10.48
N ALA A 7 -28.07 24.20 -10.80
CA ALA A 7 -27.35 25.23 -10.04
C ALA A 7 -26.40 26.04 -10.93
N ARG A 8 -26.94 26.70 -11.96
CA ARG A 8 -26.30 27.85 -12.60
C ARG A 8 -27.27 29.02 -12.42
N ASP A 9 -26.75 30.15 -11.94
CA ASP A 9 -27.44 31.44 -11.76
C ASP A 9 -28.07 31.75 -10.40
N GLY A 10 -27.41 31.34 -9.31
CA GLY A 10 -27.55 31.96 -8.00
C GLY A 10 -26.21 32.50 -7.53
N ALA A 11 -26.10 33.82 -7.29
CA ALA A 11 -24.93 34.41 -6.66
C ALA A 11 -24.74 33.80 -5.26
N VAL A 12 -23.87 32.79 -5.17
CA VAL A 12 -23.41 32.24 -3.90
C VAL A 12 -22.56 33.34 -3.27
N GLU A 13 -23.08 34.01 -2.24
CA GLU A 13 -22.26 34.79 -1.33
C GLU A 13 -21.07 33.92 -0.92
N SER A 14 -19.87 34.40 -1.24
CA SER A 14 -18.64 33.65 -1.04
C SER A 14 -18.44 33.41 0.45
N ILE A 15 -18.86 32.25 0.95
CA ILE A 15 -18.25 31.63 2.12
C ILE A 15 -16.78 31.50 1.73
N GLY A 16 -15.94 32.37 2.29
CA GLY A 16 -14.58 32.62 1.83
C GLY A 16 -13.86 31.31 1.52
N ALA A 17 -13.51 31.12 0.24
CA ALA A 17 -12.72 29.98 -0.20
C ALA A 17 -11.49 29.89 0.71
N THR A 18 -11.41 28.86 1.53
CA THR A 18 -10.26 28.68 2.40
C THR A 18 -9.05 28.44 1.51
N ALA A 19 -8.14 29.41 1.44
CA ALA A 19 -6.92 29.40 0.65
C ALA A 19 -5.89 28.33 1.07
N ARG A 20 -6.33 27.25 1.75
CA ARG A 20 -5.47 26.27 2.42
C ARG A 20 -5.20 25.02 1.59
N PHE A 21 -5.98 24.76 0.55
CA PHE A 21 -5.76 23.63 -0.35
C PHE A 21 -6.28 23.94 -1.75
N THR A 22 -5.45 23.74 -2.77
CA THR A 22 -5.88 23.75 -4.17
C THR A 22 -5.59 22.37 -4.75
N PRO A 23 -6.63 21.60 -5.15
CA PRO A 23 -6.40 20.30 -5.76
C PRO A 23 -5.63 20.44 -7.08
N SER A 24 -4.69 19.53 -7.33
CA SER A 24 -4.02 19.49 -8.63
C SER A 24 -5.04 19.18 -9.73
N LYS A 25 -4.81 19.76 -10.90
CA LYS A 25 -5.58 19.48 -12.12
C LYS A 25 -4.98 18.31 -12.91
N LEU A 26 -3.78 17.85 -12.55
CA LEU A 26 -3.14 16.70 -13.19
C LEU A 26 -3.71 15.40 -12.62
N PRO A 27 -3.81 14.34 -13.44
CA PRO A 27 -4.03 12.98 -12.93
C PRO A 27 -2.97 12.61 -11.89
N THR A 28 -3.38 11.88 -10.84
CA THR A 28 -2.52 11.60 -9.67
C THR A 28 -1.16 11.01 -10.04
N HIS A 29 -1.08 10.02 -10.93
CA HIS A 29 0.19 9.42 -11.34
C HIS A 29 1.15 10.44 -12.00
N ARG A 30 0.64 11.41 -12.75
CA ARG A 30 1.45 12.50 -13.33
C ARG A 30 1.86 13.52 -12.30
N GLU A 31 0.99 13.82 -11.34
CA GLU A 31 1.32 14.68 -10.21
C GLU A 31 2.46 14.05 -9.37
N MET A 32 2.41 12.73 -9.13
CA MET A 32 3.48 11.99 -8.47
C MET A 32 4.80 12.13 -9.23
N LEU A 33 4.80 11.87 -10.54
CA LEU A 33 6.00 12.02 -11.39
C LEU A 33 6.52 13.47 -11.42
N ARG A 34 5.64 14.46 -11.43
CA ARG A 34 6.02 15.88 -11.35
C ARG A 34 6.74 16.19 -10.04
N LEU A 35 6.18 15.75 -8.90
CA LEU A 35 6.80 15.95 -7.58
C LEU A 35 8.14 15.24 -7.47
N LEU A 36 8.26 14.01 -7.97
CA LEU A 36 9.54 13.30 -8.03
C LEU A 36 10.54 14.04 -8.92
N ARG A 37 10.09 14.63 -10.05
CA ARG A 37 10.93 15.44 -10.93
C ARG A 37 11.52 16.66 -10.25
N GLU A 38 10.70 17.42 -9.54
CA GLU A 38 11.04 18.73 -8.98
C GLU A 38 11.78 18.68 -7.64
N ASN A 39 11.74 17.55 -6.93
CA ASN A 39 12.42 17.39 -5.65
C ASN A 39 13.73 16.61 -5.81
N PRO A 40 14.69 16.74 -4.88
CA PRO A 40 15.91 15.93 -4.90
C PRO A 40 15.61 14.43 -4.90
N GLU A 41 16.50 13.63 -5.50
CA GLU A 41 16.43 12.16 -5.37
C GLU A 41 16.44 11.74 -3.91
N ASP A 42 15.73 10.66 -3.60
CA ASP A 42 15.61 10.08 -2.25
C ASP A 42 15.00 11.01 -1.17
N SER A 43 14.41 12.14 -1.58
CA SER A 43 13.74 13.06 -0.64
C SER A 43 12.26 12.75 -0.39
N ILE A 44 11.63 11.97 -1.28
CA ILE A 44 10.20 11.64 -1.20
C ILE A 44 10.03 10.15 -0.92
N THR A 45 9.25 9.82 0.10
CA THR A 45 8.70 8.47 0.34
C THR A 45 7.23 8.47 -0.05
N ILE A 46 6.81 7.49 -0.86
CA ILE A 46 5.41 7.28 -1.19
C ILE A 46 4.82 6.30 -0.17
N VAL A 47 3.77 6.70 0.53
CA VAL A 47 3.01 5.82 1.44
C VAL A 47 1.67 5.50 0.78
N ALA A 48 1.55 4.30 0.23
CA ALA A 48 0.37 3.84 -0.49
C ALA A 48 -0.57 3.08 0.46
N ILE A 49 -1.62 3.77 0.90
CA ILE A 49 -2.65 3.29 1.85
C ILE A 49 -3.99 3.00 1.15
N GLY A 50 -3.93 2.65 -0.13
CA GLY A 50 -5.09 2.39 -0.97
C GLY A 50 -4.71 1.55 -2.18
N PRO A 51 -5.66 1.27 -3.09
CA PRO A 51 -5.37 0.53 -4.32
C PRO A 51 -4.22 1.15 -5.12
N LEU A 52 -3.31 0.30 -5.62
CA LEU A 52 -2.02 0.72 -6.17
C LEU A 52 -2.06 1.30 -7.59
N THR A 53 -3.26 1.56 -8.13
CA THR A 53 -3.46 2.00 -9.52
C THR A 53 -2.58 3.20 -9.89
N ASN A 54 -2.55 4.24 -9.04
CA ASN A 54 -1.76 5.44 -9.33
C ASN A 54 -0.24 5.19 -9.26
N VAL A 55 0.19 4.31 -8.34
CA VAL A 55 1.60 3.90 -8.21
C VAL A 55 2.03 3.13 -9.45
N ALA A 56 1.22 2.16 -9.88
CA ALA A 56 1.50 1.35 -11.06
C ALA A 56 1.49 2.18 -12.35
N LEU A 57 0.55 3.12 -12.50
CA LEU A 57 0.52 4.03 -13.64
C LEU A 57 1.75 4.95 -13.67
N ALA A 58 2.18 5.48 -12.53
CA ALA A 58 3.37 6.33 -12.46
C ALA A 58 4.63 5.54 -12.84
N ALA A 59 4.79 4.34 -12.27
CA ALA A 59 5.91 3.45 -12.57
C ALA A 59 5.93 2.99 -14.02
N ALA A 60 4.77 2.80 -14.66
CA ALA A 60 4.67 2.41 -16.06
C ALA A 60 4.85 3.59 -17.05
N GLU A 61 4.39 4.80 -16.69
CA GLU A 61 4.48 5.99 -17.55
C GLU A 61 5.92 6.52 -17.64
N ASP A 62 6.63 6.61 -16.52
CA ASP A 62 8.01 7.10 -16.46
C ASP A 62 8.81 6.37 -15.36
N PRO A 63 9.30 5.15 -15.66
CA PRO A 63 10.07 4.33 -14.73
C PRO A 63 11.33 5.03 -14.18
N GLU A 64 12.00 5.84 -15.02
CA GLU A 64 13.24 6.54 -14.64
C GLU A 64 12.97 7.67 -13.66
N THR A 65 11.88 8.42 -13.83
CA THR A 65 11.45 9.38 -12.81
C THR A 65 10.94 8.67 -11.56
N PHE A 66 10.16 7.60 -11.73
CA PHE A 66 9.54 6.90 -10.61
C PHE A 66 10.59 6.32 -9.65
N ILE A 67 11.69 5.79 -10.19
CA ILE A 67 12.78 5.21 -9.38
C ILE A 67 13.55 6.25 -8.56
N ARG A 68 13.27 7.56 -8.69
CA ARG A 68 13.87 8.60 -7.84
C ARG A 68 13.29 8.66 -6.42
N VAL A 69 12.19 7.94 -6.18
CA VAL A 69 11.54 7.83 -4.87
C VAL A 69 12.47 7.15 -3.86
N ARG A 70 12.60 7.68 -2.64
CA ARG A 70 13.37 7.02 -1.57
C ARG A 70 12.90 5.58 -1.38
N GLU A 71 11.58 5.43 -1.24
CA GLU A 71 10.92 4.16 -0.97
C GLU A 71 9.42 4.27 -1.29
N VAL A 72 8.81 3.14 -1.65
CA VAL A 72 7.36 2.95 -1.64
C VAL A 72 6.98 2.04 -0.48
N VAL A 73 6.24 2.57 0.49
CA VAL A 73 5.68 1.82 1.61
C VAL A 73 4.22 1.51 1.29
N VAL A 74 3.87 0.23 1.19
CA VAL A 74 2.52 -0.23 0.81
C VAL A 74 1.80 -0.79 2.02
N MET A 75 0.66 -0.21 2.40
CA MET A 75 -0.31 -0.91 3.25
C MET A 75 -1.08 -1.88 2.36
N GLY A 76 -0.87 -3.16 2.57
CA GLY A 76 -1.61 -4.15 1.82
C GLY A 76 -1.08 -5.56 1.99
N GLY A 77 -1.92 -6.49 1.57
CA GLY A 77 -1.64 -7.91 1.59
C GLY A 77 -1.95 -8.64 2.89
N ALA A 78 -2.23 -9.92 2.71
CA ALA A 78 -2.41 -10.94 3.73
C ALA A 78 -1.54 -12.10 3.29
N VAL A 79 -0.34 -12.20 3.84
CA VAL A 79 0.70 -13.10 3.31
C VAL A 79 0.63 -14.46 4.00
N HIS A 80 0.47 -14.46 5.32
CA HIS A 80 0.40 -15.64 6.17
C HIS A 80 -0.81 -15.61 7.13
N CYS A 81 -1.71 -14.64 6.93
CA CYS A 81 -2.96 -14.52 7.67
C CYS A 81 -4.16 -14.56 6.72
N GLU A 82 -5.36 -14.50 7.31
CA GLU A 82 -6.62 -14.37 6.58
C GLU A 82 -6.74 -13.00 5.91
N GLY A 83 -7.47 -12.95 4.80
CA GLY A 83 -7.83 -11.70 4.15
C GLY A 83 -8.97 -10.96 4.87
N ASN A 84 -9.18 -9.70 4.49
CA ASN A 84 -10.24 -8.86 5.07
C ASN A 84 -11.41 -8.55 4.12
N VAL A 85 -11.23 -8.76 2.80
CA VAL A 85 -12.31 -8.59 1.79
C VAL A 85 -12.77 -9.94 1.21
N THR A 86 -11.85 -10.89 1.09
CA THR A 86 -12.13 -12.31 0.85
C THR A 86 -11.35 -13.13 1.87
N PRO A 87 -11.60 -14.44 2.01
CA PRO A 87 -10.85 -15.27 2.96
C PRO A 87 -9.32 -15.24 2.77
N VAL A 88 -8.83 -14.89 1.58
CA VAL A 88 -7.40 -14.96 1.22
C VAL A 88 -6.81 -13.65 0.70
N ALA A 89 -7.62 -12.59 0.54
CA ALA A 89 -7.17 -11.34 -0.04
C ALA A 89 -7.41 -10.15 0.90
N GLU A 90 -6.42 -9.27 0.94
CA GLU A 90 -6.53 -7.95 1.53
C GLU A 90 -7.13 -6.96 0.51
N PHE A 91 -7.92 -6.01 1.00
CA PHE A 91 -8.72 -5.08 0.20
C PHE A 91 -7.95 -4.31 -0.88
N ASN A 92 -6.86 -3.62 -0.55
CA ASN A 92 -6.13 -2.78 -1.51
C ASN A 92 -5.60 -3.60 -2.68
N CYS A 93 -5.08 -4.79 -2.39
CA CYS A 93 -4.59 -5.69 -3.42
C CYS A 93 -5.70 -6.44 -4.15
N TYR A 94 -6.81 -6.75 -3.48
CA TYR A 94 -8.01 -7.28 -4.14
C TYR A 94 -8.62 -6.25 -5.09
N ALA A 95 -8.69 -4.97 -4.71
CA ALA A 95 -9.28 -3.95 -5.55
C ALA A 95 -8.57 -3.87 -6.90
N GLU A 96 -7.23 -3.85 -6.89
CA GLU A 96 -6.42 -3.84 -8.11
C GLU A 96 -5.17 -4.75 -8.03
N PRO A 97 -5.33 -6.08 -8.19
CA PRO A 97 -4.25 -7.05 -8.02
C PRO A 97 -3.15 -6.88 -9.06
N VAL A 98 -3.56 -6.53 -10.28
CA VAL A 98 -2.68 -6.29 -11.40
C VAL A 98 -1.88 -5.00 -11.24
N ALA A 99 -2.06 -4.17 -10.20
CA ALA A 99 -1.26 -2.97 -9.96
C ALA A 99 -0.10 -3.17 -8.97
N PHE A 100 0.09 -4.38 -8.43
CA PHE A 100 1.18 -4.65 -7.48
C PHE A 100 2.57 -4.58 -8.14
N PRO A 101 3.42 -3.61 -7.80
CA PRO A 101 4.67 -3.36 -8.52
C PRO A 101 5.68 -4.48 -8.31
N SER A 102 6.44 -4.79 -9.37
CA SER A 102 7.59 -5.68 -9.29
C SER A 102 8.88 -4.90 -9.06
N PRO A 103 9.70 -5.15 -8.03
CA PRO A 103 10.95 -4.40 -7.81
C PRO A 103 12.00 -4.53 -8.93
N SER A 104 11.94 -5.59 -9.74
CA SER A 104 12.90 -5.83 -10.85
C SER A 104 12.55 -5.04 -12.11
N SER A 105 11.27 -4.84 -12.38
CA SER A 105 10.79 -4.09 -13.55
C SER A 105 9.99 -2.85 -13.19
N THR A 106 9.84 -2.48 -11.92
CA THR A 106 8.92 -1.46 -11.34
C THR A 106 7.45 -1.51 -11.81
N MET A 107 7.17 -2.28 -12.86
CA MET A 107 5.92 -2.46 -13.53
C MET A 107 5.21 -3.63 -12.89
N SER A 108 3.90 -3.47 -12.81
CA SER A 108 3.03 -4.56 -12.48
C SER A 108 2.65 -5.37 -13.73
N SER A 109 2.06 -6.54 -13.55
CA SER A 109 1.49 -7.40 -14.60
C SER A 109 0.24 -6.81 -15.27
N LEU A 110 -0.02 -5.49 -15.11
CA LEU A 110 -1.03 -4.78 -15.88
C LEU A 110 -0.81 -5.12 -17.36
N HIS A 111 -1.73 -5.85 -17.95
CA HIS A 111 -1.90 -5.88 -19.39
C HIS A 111 -2.48 -4.52 -19.79
N ILE A 112 -1.70 -3.45 -19.64
CA ILE A 112 -2.06 -2.15 -20.19
C ILE A 112 -1.98 -2.31 -21.70
N ARG A 113 -3.11 -2.68 -22.32
CA ARG A 113 -3.30 -2.64 -23.78
C ARG A 113 -3.42 -1.19 -24.27
N SER A 114 -2.59 -0.29 -23.75
CA SER A 114 -2.51 1.07 -24.25
C SER A 114 -1.31 1.14 -25.16
N SER A 115 -1.57 1.37 -26.44
CA SER A 115 -0.57 1.62 -27.48
C SER A 115 0.28 2.87 -27.26
N ASN A 116 0.07 3.59 -26.15
CA ASN A 116 0.60 4.93 -25.90
C ASN A 116 1.60 5.00 -24.74
N LEU A 117 1.94 3.88 -24.09
CA LEU A 117 3.01 3.86 -23.09
C LEU A 117 4.37 3.62 -23.76
N PRO A 118 5.44 4.27 -23.29
CA PRO A 118 6.78 4.00 -23.78
C PRO A 118 7.20 2.56 -23.45
N SER A 119 8.14 2.02 -24.22
CA SER A 119 8.74 0.73 -23.89
C SER A 119 9.49 0.82 -22.56
N TYR A 120 9.37 -0.21 -21.73
CA TYR A 120 10.06 -0.27 -20.46
C TYR A 120 11.59 -0.29 -20.68
N PRO A 121 12.39 0.51 -19.93
CA PRO A 121 13.83 0.56 -20.10
C PRO A 121 14.47 -0.78 -19.75
N LEU A 122 15.47 -1.19 -20.55
CA LEU A 122 16.19 -2.45 -20.33
C LEU A 122 16.97 -2.46 -19.01
N ASN A 123 17.43 -1.29 -18.55
CA ASN A 123 18.16 -1.12 -17.30
C ASN A 123 17.67 0.13 -16.58
N LEU A 124 17.38 0.02 -15.30
CA LEU A 124 17.23 1.16 -14.39
C LEU A 124 18.52 1.38 -13.59
N PRO A 125 18.80 2.62 -13.14
CA PRO A 125 20.00 2.91 -12.35
C PRO A 125 20.00 2.21 -11.00
N ARG A 126 18.83 1.84 -10.47
CA ARG A 126 18.67 1.07 -9.24
C ARG A 126 17.37 0.28 -9.22
N ARG A 127 17.22 -0.59 -8.22
CA ARG A 127 15.97 -1.29 -7.93
C ARG A 127 15.08 -0.44 -7.02
N LEU A 128 13.77 -0.64 -7.13
CA LEU A 128 12.81 0.04 -6.29
C LEU A 128 12.91 -0.49 -4.87
N GLU A 129 13.06 0.42 -3.90
CA GLU A 129 12.91 0.08 -2.50
C GLU A 129 11.42 0.04 -2.18
N LEU A 130 10.92 -1.15 -1.87
CA LEU A 130 9.52 -1.40 -1.57
C LEU A 130 9.41 -2.16 -0.26
N THR A 131 8.65 -1.60 0.67
CA THR A 131 8.28 -2.23 1.93
C THR A 131 6.79 -2.52 1.93
N LEU A 132 6.44 -3.78 2.19
CA LEU A 132 5.06 -4.20 2.36
C LEU A 132 4.73 -4.19 3.86
N ALA A 133 3.64 -3.53 4.23
CA ALA A 133 3.04 -3.55 5.56
C ALA A 133 1.75 -4.39 5.48
N PRO A 134 1.84 -5.71 5.71
CA PRO A 134 0.72 -6.62 5.53
C PRO A 134 -0.14 -6.78 6.78
N LEU A 135 -1.36 -7.29 6.60
CA LEU A 135 -2.30 -7.61 7.68
C LEU A 135 -1.69 -8.51 8.77
N ASP A 136 -0.72 -9.34 8.40
CA ASP A 136 0.02 -10.25 9.28
C ASP A 136 0.50 -9.60 10.59
N ILE A 137 0.93 -8.35 10.53
CA ILE A 137 1.38 -7.59 11.69
C ILE A 137 0.28 -6.65 12.16
N ILE A 138 -0.37 -6.01 11.19
CA ILE A 138 -1.20 -4.84 11.40
C ILE A 138 -2.49 -5.18 12.16
N LEU A 139 -3.04 -6.39 11.96
CA LEU A 139 -4.25 -6.83 12.66
C LEU A 139 -4.08 -6.89 14.19
N SER A 140 -2.84 -6.92 14.69
CA SER A 140 -2.56 -6.86 16.13
C SER A 140 -2.70 -5.44 16.72
N TYR A 141 -2.92 -4.41 15.90
CA TYR A 141 -2.94 -3.00 16.29
C TYR A 141 -4.37 -2.46 16.22
N VAL A 142 -5.13 -2.76 17.28
CA VAL A 142 -6.54 -2.41 17.38
C VAL A 142 -6.80 -1.33 18.42
N MET A 143 -7.61 -0.36 18.04
CA MET A 143 -8.17 0.64 18.93
C MET A 143 -9.54 0.17 19.40
N THR A 144 -9.78 0.10 20.71
CA THR A 144 -11.12 -0.22 21.24
C THR A 144 -11.98 1.04 21.29
N LYS A 145 -13.30 0.86 21.19
CA LYS A 145 -14.26 1.97 21.27
C LYS A 145 -14.10 2.76 22.57
N SER A 146 -14.06 2.07 23.71
CA SER A 146 -13.95 2.68 25.04
C SER A 146 -12.66 3.49 25.22
N TYR A 147 -11.52 2.96 24.79
CA TYR A 147 -10.26 3.66 24.88
C TYR A 147 -10.28 4.93 24.02
N PHE A 148 -10.71 4.84 22.76
CA PHE A 148 -10.77 6.00 21.87
C PHE A 148 -11.69 7.09 22.43
N GLU A 149 -12.89 6.70 22.88
CA GLU A 149 -13.87 7.63 23.48
C GLU A 149 -13.29 8.33 24.72
N GLN A 150 -12.63 7.58 25.60
CA GLN A 150 -11.99 8.15 26.79
C GLN A 150 -10.89 9.16 26.44
N GLN A 151 -10.05 8.83 25.45
CA GLN A 151 -8.91 9.67 25.06
C GLN A 151 -9.35 10.90 24.26
N ILE A 152 -10.37 10.80 23.40
CA ILE A 152 -10.80 11.92 22.54
C ILE A 152 -11.68 12.94 23.29
N LYS A 153 -12.39 12.51 24.33
CA LYS A 153 -13.38 13.31 25.06
C LYS A 153 -12.83 14.66 25.57
N PRO A 154 -11.66 14.75 26.24
CA PRO A 154 -11.13 16.04 26.70
C PRO A 154 -10.91 17.04 25.56
N HIS A 155 -10.49 16.56 24.38
CA HIS A 155 -10.25 17.41 23.21
C HIS A 155 -11.57 17.89 22.58
N VAL A 156 -12.60 17.04 22.58
CA VAL A 156 -13.96 17.41 22.14
C VAL A 156 -14.56 18.44 23.09
N GLU A 157 -14.46 18.25 24.40
CA GLU A 157 -14.93 19.19 25.42
C GLU A 157 -14.19 20.53 25.37
N ALA A 158 -12.90 20.52 25.01
CA ALA A 158 -12.11 21.71 24.73
C ALA A 158 -12.48 22.42 23.41
N GLY A 159 -13.40 21.87 22.61
CA GLY A 159 -13.88 22.46 21.37
C GLY A 159 -12.94 22.29 20.17
N SER A 160 -12.04 21.30 20.19
CA SER A 160 -11.12 21.04 19.07
C SER A 160 -11.90 20.62 17.81
N PRO A 161 -11.83 21.37 16.69
CA PRO A 161 -12.53 21.02 15.47
C PRO A 161 -12.07 19.68 14.87
N LEU A 162 -10.78 19.37 15.00
CA LEU A 162 -10.21 18.10 14.54
C LEU A 162 -10.76 16.92 15.37
N ALA A 163 -10.82 17.08 16.70
CA ALA A 163 -11.34 16.03 17.58
C ALA A 163 -12.83 15.77 17.33
N LEU A 164 -13.63 16.83 17.14
CA LEU A 164 -15.06 16.72 16.80
C LEU A 164 -15.28 15.97 15.49
N TRP A 165 -14.53 16.34 14.45
CA TRP A 165 -14.59 15.68 13.16
C TRP A 165 -14.16 14.21 13.27
N ALA A 166 -12.98 13.94 13.83
CA ALA A 166 -12.46 12.58 13.97
C ALA A 166 -13.38 11.68 14.80
N SER A 167 -13.92 12.20 15.92
CA SER A 167 -14.86 11.47 16.77
C SER A 167 -16.11 11.05 16.01
N SER A 168 -16.63 11.90 15.12
CA SER A 168 -17.84 11.60 14.35
C SER A 168 -17.63 10.42 13.39
N PHE A 169 -16.51 10.39 12.67
CA PHE A 169 -16.21 9.30 11.72
C PHE A 169 -15.81 7.99 12.41
N ILE A 170 -14.94 8.09 13.42
CA ILE A 170 -14.41 6.89 14.11
C ILE A 170 -15.50 6.22 14.95
N MET A 171 -16.34 6.98 15.65
CA MET A 171 -17.44 6.39 16.43
C MET A 171 -18.49 5.71 15.53
N ALA A 172 -18.83 6.31 14.39
CA ALA A 172 -19.71 5.67 13.40
C ALA A 172 -19.10 4.36 12.85
N THR A 173 -17.77 4.30 12.68
CA THR A 173 -17.07 3.07 12.27
C THR A 173 -17.17 1.99 13.34
N PHE A 174 -17.02 2.34 14.62
CA PHE A 174 -17.23 1.39 15.71
C PHE A 174 -18.67 0.85 15.75
N ASP A 175 -19.67 1.69 15.52
CA ASP A 175 -21.07 1.26 15.47
C ASP A 175 -21.31 0.30 14.29
N GLN A 176 -20.68 0.55 13.14
CA GLN A 176 -20.73 -0.36 12.00
C GLN A 176 -20.06 -1.70 12.32
N ILE A 177 -18.89 -1.70 12.97
CA ILE A 177 -18.20 -2.92 13.39
C ILE A 177 -19.09 -3.72 14.36
N ALA A 178 -19.70 -3.06 15.34
CA ALA A 178 -20.63 -3.68 16.28
C ALA A 178 -21.80 -4.35 15.56
N SER A 179 -22.32 -3.74 14.49
CA SER A 179 -23.44 -4.29 13.73
C SER A 179 -23.11 -5.56 12.93
N LEU A 180 -21.82 -5.78 12.62
CA LEU A 180 -21.35 -6.91 11.82
C LEU A 180 -20.85 -8.08 12.68
N GLN A 181 -20.53 -7.84 13.94
CA GLN A 181 -20.03 -8.87 14.85
C GLN A 181 -21.19 -9.67 15.45
N ALA A 182 -21.11 -11.00 15.39
CA ALA A 182 -22.15 -11.89 15.91
C ALA A 182 -22.17 -12.00 17.45
N ASN A 183 -21.17 -11.45 18.14
CA ASN A 183 -20.95 -11.58 19.57
C ASN A 183 -20.94 -10.20 20.24
N ASP A 184 -21.26 -10.16 21.53
CA ASP A 184 -21.19 -8.95 22.38
C ASP A 184 -19.74 -8.48 22.69
N LYS A 185 -18.78 -8.77 21.80
CA LYS A 185 -17.40 -8.31 21.96
C LYS A 185 -17.36 -6.79 21.75
N GLU A 186 -16.50 -6.10 22.49
CA GLU A 186 -16.25 -4.69 22.25
C GLU A 186 -15.72 -4.48 20.81
N PRO A 187 -16.27 -3.49 20.07
CA PRO A 187 -15.78 -3.15 18.75
C PRO A 187 -14.31 -2.71 18.75
N GLU A 188 -13.54 -3.30 17.84
CA GLU A 188 -12.11 -3.08 17.68
C GLU A 188 -11.84 -2.56 16.27
N LEU A 189 -11.21 -1.39 16.17
CA LEU A 189 -10.82 -0.76 14.92
C LEU A 189 -9.35 -1.04 14.62
N ALA A 190 -9.07 -1.79 13.56
CA ALA A 190 -7.70 -2.01 13.09
C ALA A 190 -7.12 -0.74 12.46
N LEU A 191 -6.00 -0.25 13.00
CA LEU A 191 -5.35 1.00 12.58
C LEU A 191 -4.31 0.77 11.46
N HIS A 192 -4.77 0.23 10.34
CA HIS A 192 -3.92 -0.21 9.25
C HIS A 192 -3.11 0.90 8.58
N ASP A 193 -3.78 1.94 8.11
CA ASP A 193 -3.11 3.05 7.45
C ASP A 193 -2.24 3.88 8.41
N PRO A 194 -2.73 4.25 9.61
CA PRO A 194 -1.92 4.98 10.57
C PRO A 194 -0.63 4.25 10.96
N LEU A 195 -0.67 2.92 11.10
CA LEU A 195 0.52 2.13 11.43
C LEU A 195 1.55 2.16 10.30
N THR A 196 1.08 2.11 9.06
CA THR A 196 1.94 2.20 7.86
C THR A 196 2.62 3.57 7.77
N ILE A 197 1.88 4.64 8.09
CA ILE A 197 2.45 5.99 8.18
C ILE A 197 3.48 6.08 9.32
N TRP A 198 3.18 5.50 10.48
CA TRP A 198 4.11 5.49 11.61
C TRP A 198 5.41 4.76 11.28
N HIS A 199 5.34 3.64 10.56
CA HIS A 199 6.51 2.97 10.01
C HIS A 199 7.33 3.94 9.13
N ALA A 200 6.70 4.56 8.13
CA ALA A 200 7.39 5.48 7.23
C ALA A 200 8.10 6.63 7.97
N MET A 201 7.52 7.11 9.08
CA MET A 201 8.08 8.18 9.91
C MET A 201 9.18 7.72 10.87
N THR A 202 9.16 6.47 11.33
CA THR A 202 9.99 5.98 12.45
C THR A 202 10.86 4.78 12.11
N ARG A 203 10.91 4.35 10.85
CA ARG A 203 11.71 3.20 10.40
C ARG A 203 13.18 3.24 10.85
N ASP A 204 13.75 4.44 10.94
CA ASP A 204 15.14 4.67 11.33
C ASP A 204 15.35 4.67 12.87
N GLN A 205 14.27 4.60 13.67
CA GLN A 205 14.29 4.70 15.15
C GLN A 205 14.36 3.34 15.87
N GLY A 206 14.57 2.24 15.14
CA GLY A 206 14.67 0.89 15.69
C GLY A 206 13.32 0.25 16.03
N GLY A 207 13.31 -1.06 16.28
CA GLY A 207 12.11 -1.83 16.65
C GLY A 207 11.28 -2.35 15.48
N TRP A 208 11.47 -1.80 14.27
CA TRP A 208 10.93 -2.36 13.03
C TRP A 208 11.82 -3.48 12.52
N GLU A 209 11.21 -4.61 12.13
CA GLU A 209 11.93 -5.71 11.48
C GLU A 209 11.20 -6.11 10.19
N THR A 210 11.98 -6.37 9.14
CA THR A 210 11.49 -7.01 7.91
C THR A 210 11.98 -8.46 7.84
N THR A 211 11.48 -9.22 6.87
CA THR A 211 12.09 -10.49 6.52
C THR A 211 13.60 -10.33 6.26
N ILE A 212 14.40 -11.29 6.74
CA ILE A 212 15.87 -11.25 6.62
C ILE A 212 16.28 -11.34 5.14
N LYS A 213 15.58 -12.18 4.38
CA LYS A 213 15.79 -12.36 2.94
C LYS A 213 14.57 -11.80 2.20
N PRO A 214 14.78 -11.06 1.10
CA PRO A 214 13.69 -10.72 0.20
C PRO A 214 12.97 -11.98 -0.26
N GLU A 215 11.64 -11.98 -0.19
CA GLU A 215 10.79 -13.10 -0.60
C GLU A 215 10.27 -12.86 -2.00
N ASP A 216 10.09 -13.92 -2.82
CA ASP A 216 9.33 -13.82 -4.09
C ASP A 216 7.83 -13.82 -3.78
N LEU A 217 7.26 -12.62 -3.71
CA LEU A 217 5.89 -12.42 -3.27
C LEU A 217 5.02 -11.92 -4.43
N ARG A 218 4.23 -12.83 -4.99
CA ARG A 218 3.42 -12.58 -6.19
C ARG A 218 1.97 -12.34 -5.81
N VAL A 219 1.20 -11.73 -6.70
CA VAL A 219 -0.24 -11.50 -6.49
C VAL A 219 -1.04 -12.29 -7.53
N GLU A 220 -2.02 -13.06 -7.09
CA GLU A 220 -2.99 -13.71 -7.98
C GLU A 220 -3.92 -12.67 -8.58
N THR A 221 -4.10 -12.71 -9.91
CA THR A 221 -4.80 -11.66 -10.65
C THR A 221 -6.11 -12.11 -11.29
N THR A 222 -6.32 -13.42 -11.42
CA THR A 222 -7.39 -13.99 -12.25
C THR A 222 -8.24 -15.06 -11.57
N GLY A 223 -7.73 -15.72 -10.53
CA GLY A 223 -8.43 -16.82 -9.86
C GLY A 223 -9.79 -16.41 -9.29
N GLU A 224 -10.81 -17.24 -9.51
CA GLU A 224 -12.19 -16.98 -9.04
C GLU A 224 -12.27 -16.76 -7.52
N TRP A 225 -11.57 -17.60 -6.76
CA TRP A 225 -11.60 -17.59 -5.29
C TRP A 225 -10.39 -16.90 -4.65
N THR A 226 -9.32 -16.71 -5.44
CA THR A 226 -7.99 -16.32 -4.94
C THR A 226 -7.48 -15.01 -5.52
N ARG A 227 -8.26 -14.30 -6.35
CA ARG A 227 -7.88 -12.98 -6.85
C ARG A 227 -7.50 -12.05 -5.69
N GLY A 228 -6.36 -11.36 -5.82
CA GLY A 228 -5.80 -10.47 -4.80
C GLY A 228 -4.97 -11.17 -3.72
N MET A 229 -4.91 -12.51 -3.70
CA MET A 229 -4.08 -13.26 -2.76
C MET A 229 -2.59 -13.02 -3.02
N HIS A 230 -1.82 -12.81 -1.95
CA HIS A 230 -0.37 -12.83 -2.04
C HIS A 230 0.13 -14.28 -1.94
N ILE A 231 0.92 -14.70 -2.91
CA ILE A 231 1.43 -16.06 -3.04
C ILE A 231 2.94 -16.02 -2.81
N VAL A 232 3.37 -16.82 -1.85
CA VAL A 232 4.79 -17.08 -1.54
C VAL A 232 5.06 -18.56 -1.68
N ASP A 233 6.12 -18.93 -2.39
CA ASP A 233 6.57 -20.32 -2.46
C ASP A 233 7.35 -20.69 -1.18
N LYS A 234 6.69 -21.40 -0.27
CA LYS A 234 7.28 -21.90 0.99
C LYS A 234 7.95 -23.26 0.85
N ARG A 235 7.98 -23.86 -0.34
CA ARG A 235 8.59 -25.19 -0.54
C ARG A 235 10.10 -25.07 -0.40
N ASN A 236 10.73 -26.05 0.23
CA ASN A 236 12.18 -26.09 0.39
C ASN A 236 12.87 -26.53 -0.92
N ARG A 237 12.89 -25.64 -1.92
CA ARG A 237 13.50 -25.86 -3.24
C ARG A 237 14.74 -24.98 -3.40
N LYS A 238 15.78 -25.51 -4.06
CA LYS A 238 16.99 -24.73 -4.35
C LYS A 238 16.69 -23.68 -5.42
N ILE A 239 16.87 -22.40 -5.09
CA ILE A 239 16.88 -21.29 -6.06
C ILE A 239 18.15 -21.42 -6.91
N ALA A 240 18.05 -21.20 -8.21
CA ALA A 240 19.22 -21.28 -9.09
C ALA A 240 20.26 -20.22 -8.69
N ASP A 241 21.53 -20.60 -8.70
CA ASP A 241 22.64 -19.67 -8.49
C ASP A 241 22.67 -18.69 -9.69
N ASP A 242 22.92 -17.40 -9.43
CA ASP A 242 22.85 -16.25 -10.36
C ASP A 242 23.67 -16.39 -11.69
N GLY A 243 24.35 -17.52 -11.91
CA GLY A 243 25.15 -17.80 -13.10
C GLY A 243 25.12 -19.24 -13.64
N SER A 244 24.32 -20.17 -13.09
CA SER A 244 24.32 -21.56 -13.58
C SER A 244 22.94 -21.99 -14.09
N THR A 245 22.90 -22.44 -15.35
CA THR A 245 21.74 -22.98 -16.11
C THR A 245 20.81 -21.99 -16.81
N LEU A 246 21.37 -20.97 -17.47
CA LEU A 246 20.71 -20.39 -18.65
C LEU A 246 21.08 -21.23 -19.89
N THR A 247 20.23 -22.18 -20.27
CA THR A 247 20.35 -22.83 -21.58
C THR A 247 20.07 -21.81 -22.68
N ARG A 248 21.13 -21.30 -23.32
CA ARG A 248 21.02 -20.45 -24.51
C ARG A 248 20.60 -21.31 -25.71
N VAL A 249 19.40 -21.09 -26.23
CA VAL A 249 18.97 -21.61 -27.53
C VAL A 249 18.55 -20.42 -28.39
N GLY A 250 19.42 -19.98 -29.31
CA GLY A 250 19.16 -18.85 -30.21
C GLY A 250 19.48 -17.47 -29.61
N SER A 251 18.93 -16.41 -30.22
CA SER A 251 19.10 -15.00 -29.78
C SER A 251 18.23 -14.61 -28.59
N GLU A 252 17.38 -15.50 -28.11
CA GLU A 252 16.56 -15.33 -26.91
C GLU A 252 17.08 -16.28 -25.82
N ALA A 253 17.57 -15.73 -24.71
CA ALA A 253 17.89 -16.53 -23.54
C ALA A 253 16.58 -17.02 -22.92
N THR A 254 16.28 -18.31 -23.03
CA THR A 254 15.15 -18.88 -22.28
C THR A 254 15.62 -19.17 -20.86
N ASP A 255 15.34 -18.24 -19.94
CA ASP A 255 15.63 -18.37 -18.50
C ASP A 255 14.66 -19.34 -17.78
N ASN A 256 14.44 -20.51 -18.38
CA ASN A 256 13.50 -21.53 -17.91
C ASN A 256 14.29 -22.63 -17.19
N ILE A 257 14.05 -22.76 -15.89
CA ILE A 257 14.60 -23.85 -15.07
C ILE A 257 13.66 -25.06 -15.26
N LEU A 258 14.23 -26.24 -15.50
CA LEU A 258 13.43 -27.46 -15.71
C LEU A 258 12.60 -27.78 -14.46
N GLY A 259 11.29 -27.92 -14.62
CA GLY A 259 10.35 -28.15 -13.51
C GLY A 259 10.06 -26.89 -12.68
N ASP A 260 10.39 -25.71 -13.18
CA ASP A 260 10.06 -24.41 -12.59
C ASP A 260 9.04 -23.66 -13.45
N ASP A 261 7.79 -24.10 -13.37
CA ASP A 261 6.69 -23.42 -14.03
C ASP A 261 6.54 -22.01 -13.47
N MET A 262 6.44 -21.01 -14.35
CA MET A 262 6.34 -19.58 -14.00
C MET A 262 7.59 -18.99 -13.33
N GLY A 263 8.72 -19.70 -13.27
CA GLY A 263 10.01 -19.11 -12.91
C GLY A 263 10.15 -18.70 -11.43
N TRP A 264 9.69 -19.51 -10.47
CA TRP A 264 9.82 -19.27 -9.03
C TRP A 264 11.24 -19.48 -8.49
N LEU A 265 12.01 -20.36 -9.13
CA LEU A 265 13.40 -20.65 -8.77
C LEU A 265 14.40 -19.73 -9.48
N ASN A 266 13.91 -18.84 -10.33
CA ASN A 266 14.75 -17.93 -11.09
C ASN A 266 15.02 -16.64 -10.26
N PRO A 267 16.29 -16.31 -9.95
CA PRO A 267 16.65 -15.16 -9.12
C PRO A 267 16.36 -13.80 -9.77
N SER A 268 16.25 -13.73 -11.10
CA SER A 268 15.92 -12.51 -11.85
C SER A 268 14.41 -12.31 -12.06
N LYS A 269 13.58 -13.34 -11.85
CA LYS A 269 12.12 -13.28 -11.99
C LYS A 269 11.41 -13.11 -10.65
N GLY A 270 10.24 -12.47 -10.68
CA GLY A 270 9.37 -12.29 -9.53
C GLY A 270 9.68 -11.04 -8.70
N ASN A 271 9.03 -10.93 -7.55
CA ASN A 271 9.03 -9.71 -6.74
C ASN A 271 9.88 -9.93 -5.50
N ARG A 272 11.08 -9.38 -5.43
CA ARG A 272 11.95 -9.53 -4.25
C ARG A 272 11.69 -8.41 -3.25
N ILE A 273 10.64 -8.58 -2.44
CA ILE A 273 10.20 -7.58 -1.46
C ILE A 273 10.55 -8.03 -0.05
N LYS A 274 10.62 -7.07 0.88
CA LYS A 274 10.85 -7.32 2.31
C LYS A 274 9.60 -6.92 3.09
N PRO A 275 8.66 -7.84 3.33
CA PRO A 275 7.53 -7.55 4.19
C PRO A 275 8.01 -7.19 5.59
N LEU A 276 7.33 -6.24 6.23
CA LEU A 276 7.44 -6.06 7.65
C LEU A 276 7.02 -7.37 8.35
N ILE A 277 7.70 -7.68 9.46
CA ILE A 277 7.34 -8.80 10.34
C ILE A 277 7.19 -8.36 11.80
N LYS A 278 7.67 -7.17 12.15
CA LYS A 278 7.61 -6.64 13.52
C LYS A 278 7.59 -5.12 13.53
N SER A 279 6.93 -4.56 14.56
CA SER A 279 6.97 -3.14 14.90
C SER A 279 7.54 -2.90 16.30
N PRO A 280 7.83 -1.63 16.68
CA PRO A 280 8.23 -1.26 18.03
C PRO A 280 7.24 -1.67 19.14
N GLY A 281 5.94 -1.85 18.84
CA GLY A 281 4.95 -2.40 19.77
C GLY A 281 3.55 -1.76 19.67
N ALA A 282 2.51 -2.57 19.91
CA ALA A 282 1.11 -2.16 19.76
C ALA A 282 0.62 -1.15 20.81
N ASP A 283 1.05 -1.30 22.05
CA ASP A 283 0.68 -0.37 23.12
C ASP A 283 1.31 1.00 22.91
N LEU A 284 2.58 1.02 22.50
CA LEU A 284 3.29 2.24 22.13
C LEU A 284 2.59 2.97 20.99
N PHE A 285 2.09 2.24 19.99
CA PHE A 285 1.49 2.84 18.82
C PHE A 285 0.21 3.62 19.13
N ARG A 286 -0.70 3.03 19.92
CA ARG A 286 -2.01 3.65 20.21
C ARG A 286 -1.87 4.96 20.98
N GLU A 287 -1.01 4.96 21.98
CA GLU A 287 -0.68 6.17 22.75
C GLU A 287 0.02 7.21 21.88
N HIS A 288 1.03 6.78 21.11
CA HIS A 288 1.75 7.66 20.19
C HIS A 288 0.81 8.31 19.18
N TRP A 289 -0.12 7.55 18.60
CA TRP A 289 -1.08 8.07 17.64
C TRP A 289 -2.01 9.11 18.27
N MET A 290 -2.61 8.80 19.43
CA MET A 290 -3.48 9.75 20.13
C MET A 290 -2.73 11.05 20.47
N GLN A 291 -1.53 10.93 21.03
CA GLN A 291 -0.71 12.09 21.39
C GLN A 291 -0.31 12.89 20.15
N ARG A 292 0.06 12.23 19.04
CA ARG A 292 0.59 12.95 17.87
C ARG A 292 -0.49 13.66 17.07
N VAL A 293 -1.73 13.14 17.08
CA VAL A 293 -2.87 13.69 16.34
C VAL A 293 -3.62 14.74 17.15
N PHE A 294 -3.80 14.54 18.46
CA PHE A 294 -4.66 15.38 19.30
C PHE A 294 -3.95 16.12 20.44
N GLY A 295 -2.74 15.68 20.82
CA GLY A 295 -1.95 16.26 21.93
C GLY A 295 -1.18 17.53 21.60
#